data_AF-A0AA39KDP7-F1
#
_entry.id   AF-A0AA39KDP7-F1
#
_cell.length_a   1.000
_cell.length_b   1.000
_cell.length_c   1.000
_cell.angle_alpha   90.00
_cell.angle_beta   90.00
_cell.angle_gamma   90.00
#
_symmetry.space_group_name_H-M   'P 1'
#
loop_
_entity.id
_entity.type
_entity.pdbx_description
1 polymer ?
#
loop_
_entity_poly.entity_id
_entity_poly.type
_entity_poly.pdbx_seq_one_letter_code
_entity_poly.pdbx_strand_id
1 'polypeptide(L)'
;VPEVPEGELIKAYTLQHAESGLGNDYLKRKNVIRVRMEGEQFLLQAMNVASVVEWIEGLHSATNVALDLDERPMPRGPLFPR
;
A
#
# COMPACT_ATOMS: atom_id res chain seq x y z
N VAL A 1 -20.69 7.85 -12.39
CA VAL A 1 -19.79 6.67 -12.28
C VAL A 1 -20.50 5.55 -13.01
N PRO A 2 -19.85 4.80 -13.92
CA PRO A 2 -20.46 3.63 -14.55
C PRO A 2 -20.96 2.67 -13.46
N GLU A 3 -22.15 2.12 -13.64
CA GLU A 3 -22.70 1.11 -12.72
C GLU A 3 -21.96 -0.20 -13.00
N VAL A 4 -21.01 -0.53 -12.13
CA VAL A 4 -20.20 -1.74 -12.26
C VAL A 4 -20.95 -2.90 -11.60
N PRO A 5 -21.20 -4.01 -12.29
CA PRO A 5 -21.77 -5.23 -11.72
C PRO A 5 -21.03 -5.68 -10.46
N GLU A 6 -21.78 -6.18 -9.48
CA GLU A 6 -21.20 -6.71 -8.25
C GLU A 6 -20.22 -7.86 -8.58
N GLY A 7 -18.99 -7.76 -8.09
CA GLY A 7 -17.93 -8.74 -8.32
C GLY A 7 -17.09 -8.53 -9.58
N GLU A 8 -17.39 -7.53 -10.42
CA GLU A 8 -16.52 -7.19 -11.55
C GLU A 8 -15.27 -6.43 -11.09
N LEU A 9 -14.11 -6.88 -11.56
CA LEU A 9 -12.84 -6.24 -11.27
C LEU A 9 -12.77 -4.87 -11.97
N ILE A 10 -12.84 -3.80 -11.19
CA ILE A 10 -12.77 -2.44 -11.73
C ILE A 10 -11.35 -2.12 -12.24
N LYS A 11 -10.33 -2.52 -11.47
CA LYS A 11 -8.94 -2.23 -11.78
C LYS A 11 -7.97 -3.10 -10.98
N ALA A 12 -6.86 -3.45 -11.61
CA ALA A 12 -5.70 -4.06 -10.97
C ALA A 12 -4.50 -3.12 -11.13
N TYR A 13 -3.60 -3.15 -10.16
CA TYR A 13 -2.38 -2.34 -10.13
C TYR A 13 -1.21 -3.21 -9.71
N THR A 14 -0.03 -2.95 -10.27
CA THR A 14 1.22 -3.47 -9.70
C THR A 14 1.56 -2.77 -8.38
N LEU A 15 2.25 -3.48 -7.49
CA LEU A 15 2.80 -2.94 -6.25
C LEU A 15 4.28 -2.51 -6.39
N GLN A 16 4.85 -2.62 -7.60
CA GLN A 16 6.19 -2.11 -7.86
C GLN A 16 6.23 -0.60 -7.57
N HIS A 17 7.16 -0.20 -6.72
CA HIS A 17 7.32 1.18 -6.25
C HIS A 17 6.05 1.80 -5.61
N ALA A 18 5.11 0.96 -5.18
CA ALA A 18 3.91 1.44 -4.50
C ALA A 18 4.26 1.96 -3.11
N GLU A 19 3.57 3.01 -2.69
CA GLU A 19 3.70 3.60 -1.36
C GLU A 19 2.38 3.55 -0.63
N SER A 20 2.44 3.22 0.66
CA SER A 20 1.29 3.27 1.55
C SER A 20 1.65 3.89 2.89
N GLY A 21 0.70 4.63 3.47
CA GLY A 21 0.86 5.26 4.78
C GLY A 21 -0.44 5.84 5.32
N LEU A 22 -0.38 6.43 6.51
CA LEU A 22 -1.54 7.07 7.13
C LEU A 22 -1.99 8.30 6.33
N GLY A 23 -3.29 8.38 6.04
CA GLY A 23 -3.92 9.55 5.43
C GLY A 23 -4.23 10.65 6.47
N ASN A 24 -3.21 11.12 7.19
CA ASN A 24 -3.37 12.02 8.36
C ASN A 24 -4.01 13.39 8.03
N ASP A 25 -3.93 13.84 6.79
CA ASP A 25 -4.55 15.08 6.32
C ASP A 25 -6.05 14.92 5.99
N TYR A 26 -6.56 13.68 5.96
CA TYR A 26 -7.96 13.41 5.67
C TYR A 26 -8.79 13.29 6.95
N LEU A 27 -9.50 14.38 7.29
CA LEU A 27 -10.22 14.48 8.56
C LEU A 27 -11.67 13.99 8.52
N LYS A 28 -12.23 13.69 7.33
CA LYS A 28 -13.65 13.33 7.17
C LYS A 28 -13.99 11.92 7.65
N ARG A 29 -13.02 11.01 7.65
CA ARG A 29 -13.19 9.62 8.13
C ARG A 29 -11.96 9.18 8.90
N LYS A 30 -12.17 8.32 9.90
CA LYS A 30 -11.08 7.67 10.65
C LYS A 30 -10.51 6.49 9.87
N ASN A 31 -9.34 6.03 10.29
CA ASN A 31 -8.71 4.80 9.79
C ASN A 31 -8.44 4.82 8.28
N VAL A 32 -7.99 5.98 7.77
CA VAL A 32 -7.75 6.17 6.35
C VAL A 32 -6.29 5.95 6.01
N ILE A 33 -6.07 5.12 4.99
CA ILE A 33 -4.78 4.79 4.41
C ILE A 33 -4.69 5.52 3.08
N ARG A 34 -3.57 6.18 2.84
CA ARG A 34 -3.21 6.70 1.53
C ARG A 34 -2.37 5.67 0.80
N VAL A 35 -2.74 5.38 -0.43
CA VAL A 35 -1.99 4.47 -1.31
C VAL A 35 -1.66 5.22 -2.60
N ARG A 36 -0.43 5.04 -3.07
CA ARG A 36 0.04 5.51 -4.36
C ARG A 36 0.64 4.34 -5.13
N MET A 37 0.09 4.05 -6.31
CA MET A 37 0.55 2.97 -7.19
C MET A 37 0.31 3.36 -8.65
N GLU A 38 1.24 2.99 -9.54
CA GLU A 38 1.18 3.32 -10.97
C GLU A 38 0.94 4.82 -11.28
N GLY A 39 1.42 5.72 -10.41
CA GLY A 39 1.22 7.17 -10.57
C GLY A 39 -0.13 7.70 -10.11
N GLU A 40 -1.05 6.83 -9.68
CA GLU A 40 -2.34 7.20 -9.11
C GLU A 40 -2.29 7.24 -7.58
N GLN A 41 -3.09 8.13 -6.98
CA GLN A 41 -3.21 8.26 -5.53
C GLN A 41 -4.69 8.21 -5.12
N PHE A 42 -5.01 7.36 -4.15
CA PHE A 42 -6.35 7.24 -3.59
C PHE A 42 -6.31 6.91 -2.09
N LEU A 43 -7.49 6.96 -1.47
CA LEU A 43 -7.69 6.73 -0.05
C LEU A 43 -8.51 5.47 0.16
N LEU A 44 -8.06 4.61 1.08
CA LEU A 44 -8.78 3.42 1.53
C LEU A 44 -9.19 3.62 2.99
N GLN A 45 -10.45 3.33 3.32
CA GLN A 45 -10.90 3.34 4.70
C GLN A 45 -10.89 1.92 5.26
N ALA A 46 -10.10 1.70 6.30
CA ALA A 46 -10.08 0.44 7.04
C ALA A 46 -11.17 0.41 8.13
N MET A 47 -11.52 -0.80 8.58
CA MET A 47 -12.56 -1.01 9.60
C MET A 47 -12.17 -0.41 10.96
N ASN A 48 -10.93 -0.61 11.40
CA ASN A 48 -10.42 -0.17 12.69
C ASN A 48 -8.90 0.11 12.62
N VAL A 49 -8.30 0.57 13.72
CA VAL A 49 -6.88 0.92 13.78
C VAL A 49 -5.96 -0.29 13.58
N ALA A 50 -6.34 -1.47 14.08
CA ALA A 50 -5.54 -2.68 13.87
C ALA A 50 -5.49 -3.05 12.38
N SER A 51 -6.63 -2.95 11.68
CA SER A 51 -6.69 -3.14 10.23
C SER A 51 -5.85 -2.11 9.47
N VAL A 52 -5.72 -0.87 9.96
CA VAL A 52 -4.83 0.11 9.33
C VAL A 52 -3.38 -0.38 9.34
N VAL A 53 -2.91 -0.87 10.49
CA VAL A 53 -1.56 -1.41 10.64
C VAL A 53 -1.37 -2.61 9.72
N GLU A 54 -2.28 -3.58 9.78
CA GLU A 54 -2.23 -4.80 8.97
C GLU A 54 -2.17 -4.50 7.46
N TRP A 55 -3.02 -3.58 6.96
CA TRP A 55 -3.01 -3.20 5.55
C TRP A 55 -1.72 -2.49 5.15
N ILE A 56 -1.19 -1.58 5.99
CA ILE A 56 0.06 -0.87 5.68
C ILE A 56 1.24 -1.86 5.67
N GLU A 57 1.33 -2.75 6.66
CA GLU A 57 2.40 -3.77 6.73
C GLU A 57 2.31 -4.76 5.57
N GLY A 58 1.11 -5.20 5.22
CA GLY A 58 0.86 -6.08 4.07
C GLY A 58 1.27 -5.43 2.75
N LEU A 59 0.87 -4.17 2.52
CA LEU A 59 1.27 -3.41 1.33
C LEU A 59 2.77 -3.20 1.27
N HIS A 60 3.43 -2.80 2.38
CA HIS A 60 4.90 -2.67 2.43
C HIS A 60 5.60 -4.00 2.13
N SER A 61 5.14 -5.09 2.74
CA SER A 61 5.71 -6.43 2.52
C SER A 61 5.57 -6.87 1.07
N ALA A 62 4.42 -6.61 0.46
CA ALA A 62 4.17 -6.92 -0.94
C ALA A 62 4.98 -6.04 -1.90
N THR A 63 5.08 -4.72 -1.64
CA THR A 63 5.96 -3.81 -2.40
C THR A 63 7.42 -4.30 -2.39
N ASN A 64 7.92 -4.76 -1.24
CA ASN A 64 9.30 -5.25 -1.10
C ASN A 64 9.62 -6.47 -1.97
N VAL A 65 8.61 -7.26 -2.35
CA VAL A 65 8.78 -8.46 -3.19
C VAL A 65 8.22 -8.30 -4.60
N ALA A 66 7.65 -7.15 -4.95
CA ALA A 66 6.98 -6.91 -6.23
C ALA A 66 7.94 -6.68 -7.41
N LEU A 67 9.15 -6.18 -7.14
CA LEU A 67 10.20 -6.04 -8.14
C LEU A 67 10.85 -7.39 -8.44
N ASP A 68 11.36 -7.52 -9.66
CA ASP A 68 12.12 -8.69 -10.08
C ASP A 68 13.33 -8.91 -9.17
N LEU A 69 13.81 -10.15 -9.08
CA LEU A 69 14.91 -10.50 -8.16
C LEU A 69 16.18 -9.69 -8.44
N ASP A 70 16.45 -9.40 -9.71
CA ASP A 70 17.65 -8.68 -10.15
C ASP A 70 17.56 -7.16 -9.87
N GLU A 71 16.36 -6.62 -9.73
CA GLU A 71 16.11 -5.20 -9.46
C GLU A 71 15.91 -4.90 -7.97
N ARG A 72 15.66 -5.93 -7.15
CA ARG A 72 15.43 -5.75 -5.72
C ARG A 72 16.71 -5.30 -5.00
N PRO A 73 16.64 -4.26 -4.15
CA PRO A 73 17.78 -3.87 -3.34
C PRO A 73 18.14 -5.02 -2.39
N MET A 74 19.43 -5.34 -2.30
CA MET A 74 19.90 -6.34 -1.34
C MET A 74 19.44 -5.95 0.08
N PRO A 75 19.00 -6.93 0.90
CA PRO A 75 18.68 -6.68 2.29
C PRO A 75 19.87 -6.01 2.98
N ARG A 76 19.61 -4.97 3.76
CA ARG A 76 20.67 -4.37 4.58
C ARG A 76 21.11 -5.42 5.61
N GLY A 77 22.39 -5.80 5.56
CA GLY A 77 22.99 -6.68 6.55
C GLY A 77 22.91 -6.06 7.96
N PRO A 78 23.15 -6.86 9.01
CA PRO A 78 23.17 -6.36 10.37
C PRO A 78 24.11 -5.16 10.50
N LEU A 79 23.60 -4.06 11.08
CA LEU A 79 24.40 -2.91 11.43
C LEU A 79 25.21 -3.26 12.67
N PHE A 80 26.50 -3.52 12.49
CA PHE A 80 27.42 -3.63 13.61
C PHE A 80 27.82 -2.21 14.06
N PRO A 81 27.70 -1.89 15.37
CA PRO A 81 28.31 -0.68 15.91
C PRO A 81 29.80 -0.64 15.57
N ARG A 82 30.30 0.55 15.23
CA ARG A 82 31.75 0.78 15.10
C ARG A 82 32.39 0.93 16.48
#